data_AF-A0A2E8F4C4-F1
#
_entry.id   AF-A0A2E8F4C4-F1
#
_cell.length_a   1.000
_cell.length_b   1.000
_cell.length_c   1.000
_cell.angle_alpha   90.00
_cell.angle_beta   90.00
_cell.angle_gamma   90.00
#
_symmetry.space_group_name_H-M   'P 1'
#
loop_
_entity.id
_entity.type
_entity.pdbx_description
1 polymer ?
#
loop_
_entity_poly.entity_id
_entity_poly.type
_entity_poly.pdbx_seq_one_letter_code
_entity_poly.pdbx_strand_id
1 'polypeptide(L)'
;MDAVQTYDFTTYSDTELTDTITHLKTNWSSLAADKALPEIFATLGEAISRRLGIWKIFDPEFDRATLPASFQACWRASETATLNEDQQTIANTLLSVDQESKVCRPWDISLPAEFYQAVRREDTDGILTFQVTDEQLLAGLHLYKGNIVQMNAGEGKTVAGLFPAVLHAMTGTSVHVITANDYLAARDADLLAPVYRFLGFTVGAVLGYMEDDDRRYNYQQAIVYN
;
A
#
# COMPACT_ATOMS: atom_id res chain seq x y z
N MET A 1 -16.56 -11.08 2.75
CA MET A 1 -15.68 -11.44 1.63
C MET A 1 -16.34 -11.14 0.32
N ASP A 2 -17.47 -11.78 0.01
CA ASP A 2 -18.21 -11.58 -1.25
C ASP A 2 -18.50 -10.10 -1.55
N ALA A 3 -18.91 -9.32 -0.55
CA ALA A 3 -19.15 -7.88 -0.71
C ALA A 3 -17.90 -7.03 -0.96
N VAL A 4 -16.70 -7.49 -0.59
CA VAL A 4 -15.44 -6.78 -0.89
C VAL A 4 -15.07 -7.08 -2.35
N GLN A 5 -15.23 -8.33 -2.78
CA GLN A 5 -14.90 -8.79 -4.12
C GLN A 5 -15.81 -8.22 -5.23
N THR A 6 -16.94 -7.58 -4.88
CA THR A 6 -17.76 -6.86 -5.86
C THR A 6 -17.13 -5.56 -6.34
N TYR A 7 -16.11 -5.05 -5.64
CA TYR A 7 -15.40 -3.84 -6.00
C TYR A 7 -14.13 -4.20 -6.76
N ASP A 8 -14.08 -3.82 -8.04
CA ASP A 8 -12.92 -4.00 -8.90
C ASP A 8 -12.31 -2.64 -9.23
N PHE A 9 -11.09 -2.41 -8.73
CA PHE A 9 -10.31 -1.20 -8.94
C PHE A 9 -9.15 -1.41 -9.93
N THR A 10 -9.13 -2.53 -10.66
CA THR A 10 -8.08 -2.81 -11.66
C THR A 10 -8.10 -1.81 -12.82
N THR A 11 -9.21 -1.11 -13.05
CA THR A 11 -9.36 -0.05 -14.05
C THR A 11 -9.07 1.35 -13.51
N TYR A 12 -8.74 1.48 -12.23
CA TYR A 12 -8.51 2.78 -11.59
C TYR A 12 -7.02 3.13 -11.66
N SER A 13 -6.73 4.35 -12.09
CA SER A 13 -5.45 5.01 -11.87
C SER A 13 -5.20 5.24 -10.37
N ASP A 14 -3.99 5.65 -10.02
CA ASP A 14 -3.69 6.06 -8.65
C ASP A 14 -4.53 7.26 -8.20
N THR A 15 -4.73 8.24 -9.08
CA THR A 15 -5.55 9.41 -8.80
C THR A 15 -7.00 9.02 -8.49
N GLU A 16 -7.62 8.19 -9.33
CA GLU A 16 -9.00 7.73 -9.11
C GLU A 16 -9.12 6.94 -7.80
N LEU A 17 -8.15 6.09 -7.48
CA LEU A 17 -8.13 5.34 -6.23
C LEU A 17 -7.99 6.27 -5.00
N THR A 18 -7.15 7.31 -5.09
CA THR A 18 -7.00 8.32 -4.03
C THR A 18 -8.25 9.22 -3.88
N ASP A 19 -8.95 9.48 -4.98
CA ASP A 19 -10.22 10.22 -4.95
C ASP A 19 -11.32 9.38 -4.27
N THR A 20 -11.36 8.07 -4.52
CA THR A 20 -12.26 7.14 -3.82
C THR A 20 -12.07 7.20 -2.31
N ILE A 21 -10.83 7.08 -1.81
CA ILE A 21 -10.59 7.14 -0.35
C ILE A 21 -10.93 8.52 0.22
N THR A 22 -10.64 9.61 -0.52
CA THR A 22 -10.96 10.98 -0.12
C THR A 22 -12.47 11.20 -0.01
N HIS A 23 -13.23 10.69 -0.99
CA HIS A 23 -14.68 10.71 -0.98
C HIS A 23 -15.26 9.91 0.20
N LEU A 24 -14.74 8.70 0.45
CA LEU A 24 -15.17 7.86 1.56
C LEU A 24 -14.88 8.50 2.92
N LYS A 25 -13.71 9.14 3.07
CA LYS A 25 -13.34 9.90 4.26
C LYS A 25 -14.27 11.08 4.50
N THR A 26 -14.58 11.86 3.45
CA THR A 26 -15.44 13.05 3.56
C THR A 26 -16.88 12.68 3.94
N ASN A 27 -17.39 11.57 3.42
CA ASN A 27 -18.77 11.14 3.65
C ASN A 27 -18.93 10.16 4.81
N TRP A 28 -17.85 9.83 5.54
CA TRP A 28 -17.83 8.78 6.57
C TRP A 28 -18.98 8.88 7.58
N SER A 29 -19.27 10.07 8.11
CA SER A 29 -20.35 10.27 9.10
C SER A 29 -21.76 10.09 8.53
N SER A 30 -21.92 10.19 7.22
CA SER A 30 -23.20 10.04 6.51
C SER A 30 -23.41 8.62 5.97
N LEU A 31 -22.33 7.86 5.85
CA LEU A 31 -22.35 6.47 5.41
C LEU A 31 -22.71 5.58 6.60
N ALA A 32 -23.69 4.69 6.42
CA ALA A 32 -23.85 3.58 7.35
C ALA A 32 -22.57 2.74 7.29
N ALA A 33 -21.83 2.62 8.40
CA ALA A 33 -20.53 1.97 8.45
C ALA A 33 -20.55 0.60 7.75
N ASP A 34 -21.62 -0.18 7.95
CA ASP A 34 -21.79 -1.51 7.38
C ASP A 34 -21.85 -1.54 5.83
N LYS A 35 -22.25 -0.43 5.21
CA LYS A 35 -22.36 -0.30 3.74
C LYS A 35 -21.06 0.17 3.08
N ALA A 36 -20.28 1.00 3.79
CA ALA A 36 -19.03 1.55 3.25
C ALA A 36 -17.81 0.66 3.50
N LEU A 37 -17.86 -0.20 4.52
CA LEU A 37 -16.75 -1.09 4.87
C LEU A 37 -16.26 -1.94 3.70
N PRO A 38 -17.11 -2.59 2.87
CA PRO A 38 -16.60 -3.43 1.78
C PRO A 38 -15.81 -2.64 0.74
N GLU A 39 -16.29 -1.45 0.35
CA GLU A 39 -15.61 -0.56 -0.59
C GLU A 39 -14.28 -0.06 -0.03
N ILE A 40 -14.25 0.33 1.25
CA ILE A 40 -13.01 0.77 1.91
C ILE A 40 -12.01 -0.38 1.95
N PHE A 41 -12.42 -1.58 2.39
CA PHE A 41 -11.53 -2.73 2.43
C PHE A 41 -10.98 -3.09 1.05
N ALA A 42 -11.80 -3.01 0.00
CA ALA A 42 -11.33 -3.21 -1.37
C ALA A 42 -10.35 -2.11 -1.81
N THR A 43 -10.62 -0.85 -1.48
CA THR A 43 -9.75 0.30 -1.79
C THR A 43 -8.40 0.16 -1.10
N LEU A 44 -8.40 -0.18 0.19
CA LEU A 44 -7.19 -0.43 0.97
C LEU A 44 -6.43 -1.66 0.44
N GLY A 45 -7.15 -2.72 0.08
CA GLY A 45 -6.56 -3.91 -0.52
C GLY A 45 -5.82 -3.60 -1.82
N GLU A 46 -6.41 -2.78 -2.69
CA GLU A 46 -5.77 -2.33 -3.92
C GLU A 46 -4.56 -1.44 -3.65
N ALA A 47 -4.66 -0.50 -2.70
CA ALA A 47 -3.55 0.36 -2.29
C ALA A 47 -2.36 -0.46 -1.76
N ILE A 48 -2.62 -1.45 -0.88
CA ILE A 48 -1.62 -2.39 -0.37
C ILE A 48 -1.00 -3.16 -1.54
N SER A 49 -1.83 -3.70 -2.45
CA SER A 49 -1.38 -4.50 -3.59
C SER A 49 -0.37 -3.76 -4.45
N ARG A 50 -0.65 -2.49 -4.76
CA ARG A 50 0.23 -1.62 -5.54
C ARG A 50 1.50 -1.27 -4.77
N ARG A 51 1.35 -0.72 -3.56
CA ARG A 51 2.44 -0.09 -2.81
C ARG A 51 3.39 -1.09 -2.14
N LEU A 52 2.91 -2.29 -1.79
CA LEU A 52 3.77 -3.39 -1.31
C LEU A 52 4.12 -4.40 -2.40
N GLY A 53 3.57 -4.26 -3.61
CA GLY A 53 3.92 -5.04 -4.79
C GLY A 53 4.88 -4.27 -5.70
N ILE A 54 4.38 -3.87 -6.87
CA ILE A 54 5.20 -3.36 -7.98
C ILE A 54 6.04 -2.14 -7.60
N TRP A 55 5.55 -1.31 -6.69
CA TRP A 55 6.27 -0.11 -6.27
C TRP A 55 7.60 -0.40 -5.56
N LYS A 56 7.80 -1.61 -5.04
CA LYS A 56 9.06 -2.01 -4.42
C LYS A 56 10.24 -1.97 -5.38
N ILE A 57 10.01 -2.09 -6.70
CA ILE A 57 11.10 -2.06 -7.70
C ILE A 57 11.78 -0.69 -7.81
N PHE A 58 11.12 0.36 -7.33
CA PHE A 58 11.64 1.73 -7.31
C PHE A 58 12.45 2.04 -6.05
N ASP A 59 12.45 1.14 -5.07
CA ASP A 59 13.37 1.22 -3.93
C ASP A 59 14.81 1.06 -4.43
N PRO A 60 15.74 1.99 -4.12
CA PRO A 60 17.15 1.86 -4.47
C PRO A 60 17.81 0.57 -3.97
N GLU A 61 17.32 0.00 -2.87
CA GLU A 61 17.83 -1.24 -2.29
C GLU A 61 17.23 -2.51 -2.90
N PHE A 62 16.23 -2.38 -3.78
CA PHE A 62 15.60 -3.53 -4.42
C PHE A 62 16.56 -4.23 -5.38
N ASP A 63 16.81 -5.53 -5.14
CA ASP A 63 17.62 -6.34 -6.04
C ASP A 63 16.83 -6.67 -7.34
N ARG A 64 17.06 -5.85 -8.36
CA ARG A 64 16.43 -5.99 -9.68
C ARG A 64 16.84 -7.28 -10.41
N ALA A 65 17.87 -7.99 -9.96
CA ALA A 65 18.20 -9.31 -10.52
C ALA A 65 17.14 -10.37 -10.18
N THR A 66 16.30 -10.12 -9.16
CA THR A 66 15.19 -11.00 -8.77
C THR A 66 13.96 -10.87 -9.67
N LEU A 67 13.90 -9.84 -10.53
CA LEU A 67 12.79 -9.64 -11.45
C LEU A 67 12.71 -10.76 -12.50
N PRO A 68 11.51 -11.15 -12.94
CA PRO A 68 11.34 -12.03 -14.10
C PRO A 68 12.07 -11.50 -15.33
N ALA A 69 12.53 -12.40 -16.21
CA ALA A 69 13.29 -12.02 -17.40
C ALA A 69 12.52 -11.04 -18.31
N SER A 70 11.19 -11.18 -18.41
CA SER A 70 10.30 -10.24 -19.13
C SER A 70 10.40 -8.82 -18.58
N PHE A 71 10.39 -8.66 -17.26
CA PHE A 71 10.52 -7.37 -16.60
C PHE A 71 11.94 -6.80 -16.65
N GLN A 72 12.96 -7.65 -16.55
CA GLN A 72 14.34 -7.20 -16.76
C GLN A 72 14.55 -6.64 -18.17
N ALA A 73 13.90 -7.22 -19.19
CA ALA A 73 13.95 -6.70 -20.55
C ALA A 73 13.26 -5.33 -20.68
N CYS A 74 12.13 -5.13 -19.99
CA CYS A 74 11.44 -3.83 -19.94
C CYS A 74 12.33 -2.74 -19.32
N TRP A 75 13.09 -3.07 -18.28
CA TRP A 75 13.99 -2.14 -17.61
C TRP A 75 15.25 -1.82 -18.43
N ARG A 76 15.80 -2.83 -19.12
CA ARG A 76 17.07 -2.71 -19.87
C ARG A 76 16.94 -2.05 -21.23
N ALA A 77 15.73 -1.63 -21.64
CA ALA A 77 15.36 -1.19 -22.99
C ALA A 77 16.53 -0.59 -23.80
N SER A 78 17.30 -1.49 -24.44
CA SER A 78 18.33 -1.23 -25.43
C SER A 78 18.14 -2.25 -26.55
N GLU A 79 17.35 -1.83 -27.54
CA GLU A 79 17.43 -2.10 -28.99
C GLU A 79 17.24 -3.50 -29.61
N THR A 80 17.06 -4.63 -28.92
CA THR A 80 17.01 -5.93 -29.67
C THR A 80 15.87 -6.91 -29.40
N ALA A 81 14.94 -6.64 -28.46
CA ALA A 81 13.81 -7.53 -28.21
C ALA A 81 12.48 -6.88 -28.63
N THR A 82 11.68 -7.58 -29.44
CA THR A 82 10.30 -7.17 -29.75
C THR A 82 9.45 -7.33 -28.49
N LEU A 83 9.15 -6.20 -27.82
CA LEU A 83 8.24 -6.18 -26.67
C LEU A 83 6.78 -6.34 -27.13
N ASN A 84 5.97 -7.03 -26.34
CA ASN A 84 4.52 -7.00 -26.52
C ASN A 84 3.92 -5.66 -26.02
N GLU A 85 2.61 -5.46 -26.21
CA GLU A 85 1.93 -4.21 -25.83
C GLU A 85 2.01 -3.91 -24.32
N ASP A 86 1.89 -4.94 -23.47
CA ASP A 86 1.95 -4.81 -22.01
C ASP A 86 3.37 -4.48 -21.55
N GLN A 87 4.37 -5.16 -22.09
CA GLN A 87 5.79 -4.92 -21.85
C GLN A 87 6.21 -3.52 -22.32
N GLN A 88 5.68 -3.05 -23.45
CA GLN A 88 5.92 -1.70 -23.91
C GLN A 88 5.29 -0.66 -22.97
N THR A 89 4.07 -0.92 -22.49
CA THR A 89 3.39 -0.07 -21.50
C THR A 89 4.21 0.01 -20.21
N ILE A 90 4.64 -1.14 -19.67
CA ILE A 90 5.50 -1.21 -18.49
C ILE A 90 6.81 -0.45 -18.73
N ALA A 91 7.55 -0.74 -19.80
CA ALA A 91 8.82 -0.10 -20.09
C ALA A 91 8.71 1.43 -20.18
N ASN A 92 7.68 1.94 -20.87
CA ASN A 92 7.44 3.38 -20.99
C ASN A 92 7.15 4.03 -19.64
N THR A 93 6.33 3.39 -18.80
CA THR A 93 6.03 3.89 -17.44
C THR A 93 7.25 3.84 -16.53
N LEU A 94 8.07 2.79 -16.60
CA LEU A 94 9.30 2.72 -15.80
C LEU A 94 10.27 3.85 -16.17
N LEU A 95 10.38 4.18 -17.45
CA LEU A 95 11.18 5.30 -17.93
C LEU A 95 10.62 6.65 -17.44
N SER A 96 9.29 6.84 -17.46
CA SER A 96 8.69 8.07 -16.94
C SER A 96 8.93 8.22 -15.44
N VAL A 97 8.78 7.16 -14.65
CA VAL A 97 9.04 7.16 -13.21
C VAL A 97 10.52 7.45 -12.91
N ASP A 98 11.47 6.88 -13.65
CA ASP A 98 12.91 7.20 -13.49
C ASP A 98 13.23 8.67 -13.78
N GLN A 99 12.50 9.30 -14.70
CA GLN A 99 12.65 10.72 -15.00
C GLN A 99 11.99 11.61 -13.92
N GLU A 100 10.77 11.29 -13.52
CA GLU A 100 10.01 12.07 -12.53
C GLU A 100 10.61 11.97 -11.13
N SER A 101 11.11 10.80 -10.73
CA SER A 101 11.75 10.60 -9.42
C SER A 101 13.04 11.42 -9.21
N LYS A 102 13.59 12.02 -10.27
CA LYS A 102 14.69 12.99 -10.17
C LYS A 102 14.23 14.37 -9.68
N VAL A 103 12.94 14.68 -9.79
CA VAL A 103 12.38 16.00 -9.46
C VAL A 103 11.32 15.96 -8.35
N CYS A 104 10.65 14.83 -8.14
CA CYS A 104 9.72 14.61 -7.05
C CYS A 104 10.05 13.32 -6.28
N ARG A 105 9.43 13.14 -5.11
CA ARG A 105 9.60 11.89 -4.36
C ARG A 105 8.84 10.79 -5.09
N PRO A 106 9.36 9.55 -5.15
CA PRO A 106 8.70 8.47 -5.90
C PRO A 106 7.23 8.27 -5.54
N TRP A 107 6.87 8.37 -4.26
CA TRP A 107 5.49 8.19 -3.79
C TRP A 107 4.53 9.34 -4.14
N ASP A 108 5.02 10.46 -4.70
CA ASP A 108 4.19 11.54 -5.23
C ASP A 108 3.82 11.30 -6.71
N ILE A 109 4.40 10.27 -7.34
CA ILE A 109 4.12 9.91 -8.74
C ILE A 109 2.83 9.08 -8.79
N SER A 110 1.90 9.51 -9.64
CA SER A 110 0.63 8.82 -9.88
C SER A 110 0.73 8.03 -11.19
N LEU A 111 0.37 6.75 -11.14
CA LEU A 111 0.43 5.87 -12.31
C LEU A 111 -0.95 5.56 -12.90
N PRO A 112 -1.03 5.38 -14.22
CA PRO A 112 -2.28 5.07 -14.92
C PRO A 112 -2.71 3.61 -14.68
N ALA A 113 -4.00 3.32 -14.87
CA ALA A 113 -4.57 1.99 -14.65
C ALA A 113 -3.94 0.92 -15.55
N GLU A 114 -3.65 1.29 -16.80
CA GLU A 114 -3.09 0.42 -17.83
C GLU A 114 -1.74 -0.17 -17.40
N PHE A 115 -0.94 0.59 -16.64
CA PHE A 115 0.31 0.09 -16.07
C PHE A 115 0.05 -1.07 -15.09
N TYR A 116 -0.88 -0.89 -14.14
CA TYR A 116 -1.20 -1.93 -13.17
C TYR A 116 -1.80 -3.17 -13.82
N GLN A 117 -2.63 -2.99 -14.86
CA GLN A 117 -3.20 -4.08 -15.64
C GLN A 117 -2.13 -4.85 -16.43
N ALA A 118 -1.19 -4.15 -17.05
CA ALA A 118 -0.07 -4.76 -17.75
C ALA A 118 0.81 -5.55 -16.77
N VAL A 119 1.14 -4.97 -15.62
CA VAL A 119 1.92 -5.65 -14.57
C VAL A 119 1.24 -6.93 -14.10
N ARG A 120 -0.07 -6.90 -13.80
CA ARG A 120 -0.81 -8.10 -13.35
C ARG A 120 -0.85 -9.22 -14.40
N ARG A 121 -0.84 -8.87 -15.69
CA ARG A 121 -0.83 -9.85 -16.79
C ARG A 121 0.55 -10.45 -17.03
N GLU A 122 1.61 -9.67 -16.83
CA GLU A 122 2.99 -10.11 -17.01
C GLU A 122 3.59 -10.77 -15.74
N ASP A 123 3.06 -10.50 -14.55
CA ASP A 123 3.52 -11.06 -13.26
C ASP A 123 2.99 -12.48 -13.02
N THR A 124 3.41 -13.44 -13.83
CA THR A 124 2.95 -14.84 -13.74
C THR A 124 3.35 -15.54 -12.45
N ASP A 125 4.42 -15.08 -11.81
CA ASP A 125 5.00 -15.69 -10.61
C ASP A 125 4.54 -15.03 -9.32
N GLY A 126 3.74 -13.94 -9.40
CA GLY A 126 3.24 -13.20 -8.24
C GLY A 126 4.34 -12.47 -7.45
N ILE A 127 5.43 -12.07 -8.12
CA ILE A 127 6.57 -11.40 -7.50
C ILE A 127 6.31 -9.91 -7.35
N LEU A 128 5.55 -9.33 -8.27
CA LEU A 128 5.31 -7.90 -8.41
C LEU A 128 3.93 -7.47 -7.92
N THR A 129 3.09 -8.42 -7.56
CA THR A 129 1.77 -8.16 -7.01
C THR A 129 1.73 -8.62 -5.56
N PHE A 130 1.30 -7.74 -4.67
CA PHE A 130 0.96 -8.15 -3.31
C PHE A 130 -0.52 -8.51 -3.26
N GLN A 131 -0.87 -9.70 -2.80
CA GLN A 131 -2.25 -10.10 -2.60
C GLN A 131 -2.59 -10.11 -1.12
N VAL A 132 -3.51 -9.24 -0.71
CA VAL A 132 -4.08 -9.30 0.63
C VAL A 132 -4.92 -10.57 0.71
N THR A 133 -4.67 -11.39 1.72
CA THR A 133 -5.40 -12.66 1.88
C THR A 133 -6.76 -12.46 2.55
N ASP A 134 -7.64 -13.43 2.37
CA ASP A 134 -8.96 -13.43 3.02
C ASP A 134 -8.83 -13.40 4.55
N GLU A 135 -7.84 -14.10 5.11
CA GLU A 135 -7.54 -14.09 6.54
C GLU A 135 -7.12 -12.69 7.03
N GLN A 136 -6.35 -11.95 6.24
CA GLN A 136 -5.95 -10.59 6.58
C GLN A 136 -7.13 -9.62 6.55
N LEU A 137 -8.02 -9.75 5.56
CA LEU A 137 -9.25 -8.96 5.47
C LEU A 137 -10.19 -9.26 6.66
N LEU A 138 -10.39 -10.53 6.99
CA LEU A 138 -11.19 -10.94 8.14
C LEU A 138 -10.58 -10.47 9.45
N ALA A 139 -9.25 -10.61 9.62
CA ALA A 139 -8.54 -10.12 10.80
C ALA A 139 -8.70 -8.61 10.95
N GLY A 140 -8.50 -7.84 9.87
CA GLY A 140 -8.69 -6.39 9.87
C GLY A 140 -10.11 -5.97 10.29
N LEU A 141 -11.13 -6.68 9.78
CA LEU A 141 -12.53 -6.43 10.15
C LEU A 141 -12.80 -6.74 11.62
N HIS A 142 -12.28 -7.87 12.14
CA HIS A 142 -12.48 -8.25 13.53
C HIS A 142 -11.74 -7.31 14.50
N LEU A 143 -10.54 -6.86 14.15
CA LEU A 143 -9.78 -5.85 14.90
C LEU A 143 -10.54 -4.52 14.93
N TYR A 144 -11.08 -4.06 13.78
CA TYR A 144 -11.89 -2.84 13.72
C TYR A 144 -13.14 -2.92 14.62
N LYS A 145 -13.72 -4.10 14.77
CA LYS A 145 -14.85 -4.37 15.68
C LYS A 145 -14.45 -4.49 17.17
N GLY A 146 -13.18 -4.30 17.51
CA GLY A 146 -12.68 -4.39 18.88
C GLY A 146 -12.44 -5.81 19.39
N ASN A 147 -12.36 -6.80 18.51
CA ASN A 147 -12.05 -8.18 18.91
C ASN A 147 -10.54 -8.42 18.97
N ILE A 148 -10.15 -9.41 19.76
CA ILE A 148 -8.80 -9.98 19.72
C ILE A 148 -8.77 -11.03 18.61
N VAL A 149 -7.82 -10.90 17.70
CA VAL A 149 -7.64 -11.84 16.58
C VAL A 149 -6.35 -12.62 16.78
N GLN A 150 -6.45 -13.94 16.81
CA GLN A 150 -5.29 -14.83 16.79
C GLN A 150 -4.94 -15.16 15.34
N MET A 151 -3.67 -14.92 14.99
CA MET A 151 -3.09 -15.30 13.71
C MET A 151 -1.76 -16.04 13.97
N ASN A 152 -1.37 -17.00 13.14
CA ASN A 152 -0.07 -17.66 13.21
C ASN A 152 1.06 -16.80 12.61
N ALA A 153 2.30 -17.08 13.00
CA ALA A 153 3.46 -16.41 12.40
C ALA A 153 3.46 -16.63 10.87
N GLY A 154 3.73 -15.58 10.11
CA GLY A 154 3.71 -15.61 8.64
C GLY A 154 2.36 -15.25 8.00
N GLU A 155 1.25 -15.21 8.73
CA GLU A 155 -0.08 -14.86 8.15
C GLU A 155 -0.26 -13.34 7.86
N GLY A 156 0.77 -12.52 8.11
CA GLY A 156 0.77 -11.10 7.76
C GLY A 156 -0.05 -10.21 8.70
N LYS A 157 0.15 -10.36 10.03
CA LYS A 157 -0.45 -9.52 11.07
C LYS A 157 -0.25 -8.02 10.84
N THR A 158 0.94 -7.64 10.40
CA THR A 158 1.30 -6.24 10.12
C THR A 158 0.36 -5.64 9.07
N VAL A 159 0.10 -6.36 7.97
CA VAL A 159 -0.84 -5.92 6.92
C VAL A 159 -2.28 -5.94 7.41
N ALA A 160 -2.70 -6.96 8.16
CA ALA A 160 -4.04 -7.01 8.74
C ALA A 160 -4.33 -5.82 9.69
N GLY A 161 -3.31 -5.36 10.44
CA GLY A 161 -3.40 -4.20 11.33
C GLY A 161 -3.57 -2.85 10.60
N LEU A 162 -3.21 -2.78 9.32
CA LEU A 162 -3.37 -1.56 8.53
C LEU A 162 -4.84 -1.15 8.37
N PHE A 163 -5.74 -2.11 8.14
CA PHE A 163 -7.17 -1.87 7.94
C PHE A 163 -7.83 -1.08 9.08
N PRO A 164 -7.80 -1.56 10.35
CA PRO A 164 -8.38 -0.80 11.46
C PRO A 164 -7.64 0.52 11.70
N ALA A 165 -6.32 0.57 11.46
CA ALA A 165 -5.55 1.80 11.63
C ALA A 165 -6.01 2.90 10.67
N VAL A 166 -6.18 2.59 9.39
CA VAL A 166 -6.70 3.55 8.41
C VAL A 166 -8.14 3.94 8.73
N LEU A 167 -9.01 2.98 9.04
CA LEU A 167 -10.42 3.26 9.34
C LEU A 167 -10.58 4.22 10.53
N HIS A 168 -9.84 4.02 11.61
CA HIS A 168 -9.86 4.95 12.75
C HIS A 168 -9.24 6.30 12.37
N ALA A 169 -8.12 6.32 11.65
CA ALA A 169 -7.50 7.56 11.19
C ALA A 169 -8.40 8.38 10.25
N MET A 170 -9.25 7.74 9.44
CA MET A 170 -10.26 8.41 8.61
C MET A 170 -11.27 9.21 9.44
N THR A 171 -11.48 8.85 10.70
CA THR A 171 -12.37 9.57 11.63
C THR A 171 -11.74 10.81 12.28
N GLY A 172 -10.47 11.11 11.95
CA GLY A 172 -9.73 12.26 12.48
C GLY A 172 -9.05 12.01 13.83
N THR A 173 -8.98 10.76 14.28
CA THR A 173 -8.24 10.37 15.49
C THR A 173 -6.86 9.83 15.13
N SER A 174 -5.86 10.09 15.97
CA SER A 174 -4.55 9.42 15.83
C SER A 174 -4.66 7.98 16.35
N VAL A 175 -3.99 7.05 15.66
CA VAL A 175 -4.00 5.62 15.99
C VAL A 175 -2.63 5.17 16.47
N HIS A 176 -2.61 4.49 17.60
CA HIS A 176 -1.40 3.88 18.14
C HIS A 176 -1.39 2.38 17.88
N VAL A 177 -0.38 1.92 17.13
CA VAL A 177 -0.11 0.50 16.90
C VAL A 177 1.01 0.05 17.82
N ILE A 178 0.68 -0.79 18.80
CA ILE A 178 1.65 -1.25 19.81
C ILE A 178 2.27 -2.56 19.36
N THR A 179 3.60 -2.59 19.30
CA THR A 179 4.42 -3.75 18.95
C THR A 179 5.16 -4.27 20.18
N ALA A 180 5.91 -5.37 20.02
CA ALA A 180 6.62 -5.98 21.14
C ALA A 180 7.95 -5.27 21.47
N ASN A 181 8.52 -4.50 20.54
CA ASN A 181 9.78 -3.78 20.71
C ASN A 181 9.99 -2.72 19.62
N ASP A 182 10.89 -1.78 19.90
CA ASP A 182 11.30 -0.68 19.02
C ASP A 182 11.67 -1.12 17.60
N TYR A 183 12.34 -2.28 17.45
CA TYR A 183 12.71 -2.77 16.13
C TYR A 183 11.47 -3.10 15.29
N LEU A 184 10.49 -3.78 15.87
CA LEU A 184 9.23 -4.10 15.18
C LEU A 184 8.41 -2.83 14.91
N ALA A 185 8.41 -1.87 15.85
CA ALA A 185 7.75 -0.59 15.65
C ALA A 185 8.32 0.17 14.43
N ALA A 186 9.64 0.32 14.38
CA ALA A 186 10.31 0.98 13.26
C ALA A 186 10.08 0.24 11.94
N ARG A 187 10.32 -1.08 11.93
CA ARG A 187 10.15 -1.92 10.73
C ARG A 187 8.73 -1.84 10.17
N ASP A 188 7.71 -1.96 11.03
CA ASP A 188 6.31 -1.99 10.57
C ASP A 188 5.83 -0.61 10.09
N ALA A 189 6.30 0.46 10.75
CA ALA A 189 6.06 1.82 10.29
C ALA A 189 6.69 2.07 8.90
N ASP A 190 7.94 1.67 8.70
CA ASP A 190 8.66 1.84 7.42
C ASP A 190 8.05 0.98 6.32
N LEU A 191 7.73 -0.29 6.62
CA LEU A 191 7.11 -1.23 5.68
C LEU A 191 5.78 -0.70 5.13
N LEU A 192 4.94 -0.12 5.98
CA LEU A 192 3.60 0.33 5.62
C LEU A 192 3.52 1.81 5.26
N ALA A 193 4.60 2.57 5.45
CA ALA A 193 4.66 3.99 5.11
C ALA A 193 4.26 4.31 3.66
N PRO A 194 4.67 3.53 2.63
CA PRO A 194 4.23 3.77 1.26
C PRO A 194 2.70 3.70 1.09
N VAL A 195 2.04 2.77 1.81
CA VAL A 195 0.59 2.60 1.77
C VAL A 195 -0.11 3.76 2.49
N TYR A 196 0.32 4.09 3.71
CA TYR A 196 -0.27 5.18 4.48
C TYR A 196 -0.15 6.52 3.76
N ARG A 197 1.04 6.83 3.24
CA ARG A 197 1.31 8.09 2.52
C ARG A 197 0.50 8.19 1.24
N PHE A 198 0.39 7.09 0.48
CA PHE A 198 -0.46 7.03 -0.71
C PHE A 198 -1.92 7.36 -0.38
N LEU A 199 -2.43 6.86 0.74
CA LEU A 199 -3.79 7.13 1.21
C LEU A 199 -3.95 8.52 1.88
N GLY A 200 -2.90 9.36 1.88
CA GLY A 200 -2.92 10.70 2.46
C GLY A 200 -2.77 10.74 3.98
N PHE A 201 -2.28 9.66 4.59
CA PHE A 201 -2.00 9.59 6.03
C PHE A 201 -0.52 9.74 6.33
N THR A 202 -0.23 10.39 7.46
CA THR A 202 1.11 10.48 8.00
C THR A 202 1.36 9.33 8.98
N VAL A 203 2.59 8.82 9.03
CA VAL A 203 2.98 7.70 9.89
C VAL A 203 4.36 7.94 10.48
N GLY A 204 4.56 7.50 11.72
CA GLY A 204 5.84 7.53 12.41
C GLY A 204 5.96 6.43 13.45
N ALA A 205 7.14 6.32 14.05
CA ALA A 205 7.41 5.40 15.15
C ALA A 205 8.00 6.17 16.33
N VAL A 206 7.62 5.80 17.56
CA VAL A 206 8.19 6.35 18.78
C VAL A 206 9.08 5.29 19.42
N LEU A 207 10.39 5.54 19.41
CA LEU A 207 11.41 4.60 19.87
C LEU A 207 12.05 5.09 21.17
N GLY A 208 12.51 4.17 22.01
CA GLY A 208 13.01 4.46 23.36
C GLY A 208 14.24 5.36 23.40
N TYR A 209 15.01 5.44 22.31
CA TYR A 209 16.22 6.26 22.21
C TYR A 209 15.98 7.66 21.62
N MET A 210 14.74 8.00 21.25
CA MET A 210 14.42 9.30 20.65
C MET A 210 14.43 10.43 21.68
N GLU A 211 14.97 11.58 21.28
CA GLU A 211 14.87 12.84 22.02
C GLU A 211 13.41 13.33 22.08
N ASP A 212 13.09 14.17 23.06
CA ASP A 212 11.70 14.61 23.32
C ASP A 212 11.05 15.30 22.12
N ASP A 213 11.80 16.06 21.33
CA ASP A 213 11.27 16.77 20.16
C ASP A 213 10.94 15.81 19.00
N ASP A 214 11.79 14.79 18.77
CA ASP A 214 11.51 13.74 17.78
C ASP A 214 10.29 12.90 18.19
N ARG A 215 10.15 12.60 19.50
CA ARG A 215 8.97 11.91 20.03
C ARG A 215 7.70 12.74 19.81
N ARG A 216 7.74 14.05 20.12
CA ARG A 216 6.61 14.95 19.89
C ARG A 216 6.20 14.99 18.41
N TYR A 217 7.17 15.05 17.50
CA TYR A 217 6.90 15.01 16.06
C TYR A 217 6.21 13.69 15.64
N ASN A 218 6.68 12.54 16.14
CA ASN A 218 6.08 11.24 15.82
C ASN A 218 4.69 11.04 16.46
N TYR A 219 4.45 11.58 17.65
CA TYR A 219 3.10 11.55 18.25
C TYR A 219 2.06 12.40 17.52
N GLN A 220 2.49 13.33 16.66
CA GLN A 220 1.59 14.14 15.83
C GLN A 220 1.17 13.44 14.52
N GLN A 221 1.72 12.26 14.23
CA GLN A 221 1.36 11.51 13.03
C GLN A 221 -0.04 10.88 13.18
N ALA A 222 -0.72 10.64 12.05
CA ALA A 222 -2.03 10.01 12.06
C ALA A 222 -1.97 8.55 12.51
N ILE A 223 -0.91 7.83 12.15
CA ILE A 223 -0.58 6.49 12.66
C ILE A 223 0.77 6.54 13.39
N VAL A 224 0.83 5.99 14.59
CA VAL A 224 2.02 5.98 15.44
C VAL A 224 2.33 4.55 15.87
N TYR A 225 3.49 4.03 15.49
CA TYR A 225 3.99 2.73 15.95
C TYR A 225 4.84 2.88 17.20
N ASN A 226 4.58 2.05 18.21
CA ASN A 226 5.32 2.03 19.48
C ASN A 226 5.79 0.63 19.85
#